data_AF-A0A2B7YIZ1-F1
#
_entry.id   AF-A0A2B7YIZ1-F1
#
_cell.length_a   1.000
_cell.length_b   1.000
_cell.length_c   1.000
_cell.angle_alpha   90.00
_cell.angle_beta   90.00
_cell.angle_gamma   90.00
#
_symmetry.space_group_name_H-M   'P 1'
#
loop_
_entity.id
_entity.type
_entity.pdbx_description
1 polymer ?
#
loop_
_entity_poly.entity_id
_entity_poly.type
_entity_poly.pdbx_seq_one_letter_code
_entity_poly.pdbx_strand_id
1 'polypeptide(L)'
;MDIKEYNSQNAGKQVLVLQEKEIKSLMHFSSIAKDAKVLKGLIVAGKYAGFTDSYRLAAIKDTREELTGADIAMYSMPALEELKKAYSMAVLNNGKLAIQVGREITEYEPIHNDIPNIKALIEMYEYGGGRSKARAVNKITDDIVWKMLKLIDSSDEKRYFSFEDGKLIVEAYPNGNSVLLLDVLELDNKGAKLKTTLSVKYTDLWLKYIKDDSFEIALAKNNKNAIQFSKDNLFYVVMPVSLRD
;
A
#
# COMPACT_ATOMS: atom_id res chain seq x y z
N MET A 1 -22.61 15.19 -14.97
CA MET A 1 -23.09 14.51 -16.19
C MET A 1 -23.59 13.12 -15.82
N ASP A 2 -24.61 12.57 -16.50
CA ASP A 2 -25.07 11.20 -16.24
C ASP A 2 -24.07 10.16 -16.81
N ILE A 3 -23.92 9.03 -16.13
CA ILE A 3 -23.00 7.94 -16.50
C ILE A 3 -23.19 7.42 -17.93
N LYS A 4 -24.42 7.34 -18.44
CA LYS A 4 -24.66 6.82 -19.80
C LYS A 4 -24.11 7.77 -20.86
N GLU A 5 -24.40 9.06 -20.68
CA GLU A 5 -23.91 10.12 -21.55
C GLU A 5 -22.38 10.20 -21.49
N TYR A 6 -21.82 10.16 -20.28
CA TYR A 6 -20.38 10.21 -20.07
C TYR A 6 -19.65 9.04 -20.72
N ASN A 7 -20.14 7.82 -20.53
CA ASN A 7 -19.54 6.62 -21.13
C ASN A 7 -19.62 6.67 -22.65
N SER A 8 -20.72 7.17 -23.22
CA SER A 8 -20.85 7.35 -24.66
C SER A 8 -19.85 8.36 -25.21
N GLN A 9 -19.62 9.47 -24.51
CA GLN A 9 -18.67 10.51 -24.93
C GLN A 9 -17.20 10.10 -24.76
N ASN A 10 -16.92 9.16 -23.85
CA ASN A 10 -15.57 8.76 -23.47
C ASN A 10 -15.23 7.29 -23.78
N ALA A 11 -16.04 6.64 -24.62
CA ALA A 11 -15.77 5.32 -25.13
C ALA A 11 -14.37 5.26 -25.79
N GLY A 12 -13.54 4.31 -25.36
CA GLY A 12 -12.17 4.14 -25.88
C GLY A 12 -11.16 5.19 -25.41
N LYS A 13 -11.53 6.15 -24.56
CA LYS A 13 -10.61 7.16 -24.01
C LYS A 13 -10.02 6.80 -22.65
N GLN A 14 -10.59 5.79 -21.99
CA GLN A 14 -10.12 5.33 -20.68
C GLN A 14 -8.75 4.65 -20.82
N VAL A 15 -7.83 4.93 -19.91
CA VAL A 15 -6.48 4.34 -19.87
C VAL A 15 -6.19 3.63 -18.56
N LEU A 16 -6.98 3.90 -17.51
CA LEU A 16 -6.98 3.19 -16.23
C LEU A 16 -8.39 3.26 -15.68
N VAL A 17 -8.90 2.16 -15.13
CA VAL A 17 -10.21 2.09 -14.47
C VAL A 17 -10.07 1.34 -13.15
N LEU A 18 -10.73 1.80 -12.09
CA LEU A 18 -10.93 1.00 -10.88
C LEU A 18 -12.41 0.91 -10.55
N GLN A 19 -12.85 -0.26 -10.10
CA GLN A 19 -14.22 -0.52 -9.65
C GLN A 19 -14.33 -0.36 -8.13
N GLU A 20 -15.57 -0.33 -7.64
CA GLU A 20 -15.89 -0.08 -6.23
C GLU A 20 -15.07 -0.93 -5.24
N LYS A 21 -14.91 -2.24 -5.50
CA LYS A 21 -14.13 -3.13 -4.61
C LYS A 21 -12.65 -2.74 -4.54
N GLU A 22 -12.09 -2.37 -5.69
CA GLU A 22 -10.69 -1.92 -5.83
C GLU A 22 -10.49 -0.58 -5.12
N ILE A 23 -11.40 0.37 -5.35
CA ILE A 23 -11.42 1.68 -4.68
C ILE A 23 -11.54 1.49 -3.17
N LYS A 24 -12.50 0.68 -2.69
CA LYS A 24 -12.66 0.41 -1.25
C LYS A 24 -11.39 -0.17 -0.62
N SER A 25 -10.72 -1.08 -1.33
CA SER A 25 -9.45 -1.65 -0.88
C SER A 25 -8.36 -0.61 -0.78
N LEU A 26 -8.21 0.24 -1.81
CA LEU A 26 -7.26 1.35 -1.78
C LEU A 26 -7.57 2.35 -0.67
N MET A 27 -8.84 2.72 -0.50
CA MET A 27 -9.29 3.73 0.47
C MET A 27 -9.09 3.32 1.94
N HIS A 28 -8.93 2.01 2.23
CA HIS A 28 -8.46 1.54 3.54
C HIS A 28 -7.12 2.19 3.94
N PHE A 29 -6.26 2.48 2.95
CA PHE A 29 -4.93 3.07 3.12
C PHE A 29 -4.92 4.59 2.89
N SER A 30 -6.07 5.25 2.79
CA SER A 30 -6.16 6.70 2.52
C SER A 30 -5.51 7.59 3.59
N SER A 31 -5.23 7.07 4.79
CA SER A 31 -4.45 7.79 5.81
C SER A 31 -3.03 8.11 5.34
N ILE A 32 -2.44 7.29 4.46
CA ILE A 32 -1.12 7.55 3.87
C ILE A 32 -1.08 8.92 3.20
N ALA A 33 -2.07 9.22 2.35
CA ALA A 33 -2.17 10.52 1.67
C ALA A 33 -2.43 11.69 2.64
N LYS A 34 -3.11 11.44 3.77
CA LYS A 34 -3.37 12.47 4.79
C LYS A 34 -2.12 12.80 5.60
N ASP A 35 -1.35 11.78 5.93
CA ASP A 35 -0.12 11.86 6.71
C ASP A 35 1.06 12.39 5.86
N ALA A 36 0.96 12.32 4.54
CA ALA A 36 2.00 12.78 3.61
C ALA A 36 2.30 14.28 3.82
N LYS A 37 3.59 14.62 3.95
CA LYS A 37 4.01 16.02 4.15
C LYS A 37 3.85 16.86 2.87
N VAL A 38 4.12 16.26 1.71
CA VAL A 38 4.22 16.97 0.43
C VAL A 38 3.10 16.53 -0.53
N LEU A 39 3.01 15.23 -0.82
CA LEU A 39 2.12 14.71 -1.86
C LEU A 39 0.80 14.20 -1.26
N LYS A 40 -0.10 15.13 -0.99
CA LYS A 40 -1.43 14.85 -0.43
C LYS A 40 -2.45 14.60 -1.53
N GLY A 41 -2.52 13.37 -2.01
CA GLY A 41 -3.45 13.04 -3.09
C GLY A 41 -3.37 11.59 -3.56
N LEU A 42 -4.21 11.29 -4.55
CA LEU A 42 -4.13 10.05 -5.33
C LEU A 42 -3.06 10.21 -6.41
N ILE A 43 -2.12 9.29 -6.49
CA ILE A 43 -1.14 9.23 -7.56
C ILE A 43 -1.53 8.13 -8.54
N VAL A 44 -1.41 8.40 -9.84
CA VAL A 44 -1.52 7.40 -10.89
C VAL A 44 -0.21 7.30 -11.65
N ALA A 45 0.19 6.09 -12.03
CA ALA A 45 1.36 5.83 -12.87
C ALA A 45 1.23 4.47 -13.56
N GLY A 46 1.19 4.46 -14.89
CA GLY A 46 0.88 3.26 -15.67
C GLY A 46 -0.47 2.68 -15.26
N LYS A 47 -0.51 1.38 -14.96
CA LYS A 47 -1.73 0.70 -14.50
C LYS A 47 -2.00 0.86 -13.00
N TYR A 48 -1.26 1.71 -12.29
CA TYR A 48 -1.37 1.80 -10.83
C TYR A 48 -2.04 3.09 -10.39
N ALA A 49 -2.89 3.01 -9.37
CA ALA A 49 -3.39 4.15 -8.61
C ALA A 49 -3.17 3.92 -7.11
N GLY A 50 -2.64 4.91 -6.40
CA GLY A 50 -2.13 4.71 -5.04
C GLY A 50 -1.84 5.96 -4.23
N PHE A 51 -1.35 5.74 -3.01
CA PHE A 51 -0.92 6.76 -2.04
C PHE A 51 0.48 6.45 -1.54
N THR A 52 1.30 7.49 -1.32
CA THR A 52 2.61 7.35 -0.70
C THR A 52 2.92 8.53 0.22
N ASP A 53 3.66 8.26 1.29
CA ASP A 53 4.16 9.26 2.25
C ASP A 53 5.70 9.22 2.41
N SER A 54 6.38 8.70 1.38
CA SER A 54 7.83 8.40 1.32
C SER A 54 8.28 7.17 2.10
N TYR A 55 7.55 6.73 3.12
CA TYR A 55 7.94 5.57 3.93
C TYR A 55 7.10 4.32 3.64
N ARG A 56 5.94 4.51 3.04
CA ARG A 56 5.05 3.43 2.61
C ARG A 56 4.28 3.85 1.38
N LEU A 57 3.89 2.85 0.59
CA LEU A 57 3.09 2.98 -0.61
C LEU A 57 1.96 1.96 -0.55
N ALA A 58 0.72 2.36 -0.84
CA ALA A 58 -0.38 1.45 -1.14
C ALA A 58 -0.87 1.75 -2.56
N ALA A 59 -1.00 0.74 -3.41
CA ALA A 59 -1.46 0.93 -4.78
C ALA A 59 -2.28 -0.28 -5.27
N ILE A 60 -3.32 0.00 -6.04
CA ILE A 60 -4.04 -1.00 -6.81
C ILE A 60 -3.55 -0.97 -8.26
N LYS A 61 -3.34 -2.15 -8.85
CA LYS A 61 -3.10 -2.33 -10.29
C LYS A 61 -4.42 -2.59 -11.02
N ASP A 62 -4.71 -1.81 -12.04
CA ASP A 62 -5.73 -2.15 -13.03
C ASP A 62 -5.32 -3.42 -13.80
N THR A 63 -6.18 -4.43 -13.73
CA THR A 63 -5.94 -5.76 -14.33
C THR A 63 -6.46 -5.88 -15.76
N ARG A 64 -7.16 -4.87 -16.28
CA ARG A 64 -7.65 -4.83 -17.65
C ARG A 64 -6.49 -4.76 -18.63
N GLU A 65 -6.37 -5.76 -19.49
CA GLU A 65 -5.22 -5.89 -20.40
C GLU A 65 -5.26 -4.83 -21.51
N GLU A 66 -6.46 -4.51 -21.99
CA GLU A 66 -6.73 -3.60 -23.09
C GLU A 66 -6.39 -2.13 -22.79
N LEU A 67 -6.33 -1.76 -21.51
CA LEU A 67 -6.01 -0.41 -21.10
C LEU A 67 -4.49 -0.22 -21.06
N THR A 68 -4.00 0.93 -21.56
CA THR A 68 -2.56 1.19 -21.70
C THR A 68 -1.88 1.59 -20.39
N GLY A 69 -2.65 2.07 -19.41
CA GLY A 69 -2.15 2.78 -18.24
C GLY A 69 -2.05 4.29 -18.47
N ALA A 70 -2.10 5.03 -17.37
CA ALA A 70 -2.01 6.49 -17.34
C ALA A 70 -0.55 6.99 -17.27
N ASP A 71 -0.31 8.20 -17.75
CA ASP A 71 0.90 8.95 -17.41
C ASP A 71 0.95 9.26 -15.92
N ILE A 72 2.12 9.68 -15.44
CA ILE A 72 2.30 10.04 -14.03
C ILE A 72 1.53 11.33 -13.75
N ALA A 73 0.56 11.24 -12.84
CA ALA A 73 -0.24 12.37 -12.41
C ALA A 73 -0.68 12.21 -10.95
N MET A 74 -1.06 13.33 -10.33
CA MET A 74 -1.65 13.34 -8.99
C MET A 74 -2.97 14.10 -8.99
N TYR A 75 -3.92 13.65 -8.18
CA TYR A 75 -5.19 14.32 -7.94
C TYR A 75 -5.31 14.70 -6.47
N SER A 76 -5.77 15.91 -6.21
CA SER A 76 -5.77 16.53 -4.89
C SER A 76 -6.76 15.88 -3.91
N MET A 77 -6.68 16.29 -2.63
CA MET A 77 -7.56 15.80 -1.56
C MET A 77 -9.08 15.84 -1.87
N PRO A 78 -9.64 16.85 -2.56
CA PRO A 78 -11.04 16.82 -2.99
C PRO A 78 -11.42 15.57 -3.79
N ALA A 79 -10.60 15.15 -4.76
CA ALA A 79 -10.82 13.93 -5.52
C ALA A 79 -10.80 12.69 -4.60
N LEU A 80 -9.87 12.67 -3.64
CA LEU A 80 -9.77 11.59 -2.66
C LEU A 80 -11.00 11.51 -1.73
N GLU A 81 -11.58 12.65 -1.34
CA GLU A 81 -12.79 12.69 -0.53
C GLU A 81 -14.01 12.17 -1.29
N GLU A 82 -14.10 12.44 -2.60
CA GLU A 82 -15.17 11.88 -3.44
C GLU A 82 -14.99 10.38 -3.69
N LEU A 83 -13.75 9.89 -3.88
CA LEU A 83 -13.44 8.46 -4.04
C LEU A 83 -13.99 7.58 -2.90
N LYS A 84 -14.14 8.12 -1.68
CA LYS A 84 -14.71 7.36 -0.55
C LYS A 84 -16.13 6.85 -0.81
N LYS A 85 -16.86 7.49 -1.72
CA LYS A 85 -18.26 7.18 -2.07
C LYS A 85 -18.39 6.62 -3.49
N ALA A 86 -17.27 6.45 -4.20
CA ALA A 86 -17.27 6.15 -5.62
C ALA A 86 -17.60 4.69 -5.91
N TYR A 87 -18.38 4.47 -6.97
CA TYR A 87 -18.63 3.15 -7.55
C TYR A 87 -17.57 2.78 -8.58
N SER A 88 -17.01 3.78 -9.26
CA SER A 88 -15.90 3.57 -10.18
C SER A 88 -15.08 4.86 -10.32
N MET A 89 -13.87 4.71 -10.83
CA MET A 89 -13.06 5.81 -11.33
C MET A 89 -12.41 5.41 -12.65
N ALA A 90 -12.16 6.40 -13.50
CA ALA A 90 -11.39 6.22 -14.72
C ALA A 90 -10.41 7.38 -14.90
N VAL A 91 -9.20 7.08 -15.35
CA VAL A 91 -8.29 8.08 -15.92
C VAL A 91 -8.47 8.04 -17.43
N LEU A 92 -8.65 9.21 -18.03
CA LEU A 92 -8.76 9.37 -19.47
C LEU A 92 -7.37 9.62 -20.09
N ASN A 93 -7.25 9.40 -21.40
CA ASN A 93 -6.01 9.63 -22.16
C ASN A 93 -5.54 11.10 -22.19
N ASN A 94 -6.42 12.04 -21.80
CA ASN A 94 -6.08 13.45 -21.60
C ASN A 94 -5.61 13.75 -20.16
N GLY A 95 -5.43 12.72 -19.32
CA GLY A 95 -4.97 12.84 -17.94
C GLY A 95 -6.05 13.18 -16.91
N LYS A 96 -7.29 13.46 -17.33
CA LYS A 96 -8.37 13.76 -16.37
C LYS A 96 -8.81 12.52 -15.60
N LEU A 97 -9.11 12.71 -14.32
CA LEU A 97 -9.74 11.69 -13.47
C LEU A 97 -11.25 11.91 -13.45
N ALA A 98 -11.99 10.90 -13.86
CA ALA A 98 -13.44 10.82 -13.73
C ALA A 98 -13.79 9.95 -12.52
N ILE A 99 -14.61 10.47 -11.62
CA ILE A 99 -15.12 9.72 -10.46
C ILE A 99 -16.63 9.60 -10.60
N GLN A 100 -17.14 8.37 -10.50
CA GLN A 100 -18.57 8.09 -10.53
C GLN A 100 -19.11 7.92 -9.10
N VAL A 101 -20.09 8.74 -8.73
CA VAL A 101 -20.90 8.57 -7.51
C VAL A 101 -22.38 8.49 -7.91
N GLY A 102 -22.99 7.33 -7.69
CA GLY A 102 -24.34 7.07 -8.21
C GLY A 102 -24.39 7.15 -9.73
N ARG A 103 -25.22 8.07 -10.23
CA ARG A 103 -25.35 8.35 -11.67
C ARG A 103 -24.51 9.54 -12.12
N GLU A 104 -23.91 10.25 -11.17
CA GLU A 104 -23.16 11.48 -11.45
C GLU A 104 -21.68 11.18 -11.63
N ILE A 105 -21.07 11.95 -12.52
CA ILE A 105 -19.62 11.95 -12.72
C ILE A 105 -19.09 13.36 -12.57
N THR A 106 -18.01 13.43 -11.81
CA THR A 106 -17.19 14.61 -11.59
C THR A 106 -15.81 14.37 -12.21
N GLU A 107 -15.29 15.36 -12.93
CA GLU A 107 -13.93 15.33 -13.47
C GLU A 107 -12.98 16.18 -12.63
N TYR A 108 -11.74 15.70 -12.49
CA TYR A 108 -10.66 16.40 -11.82
C TYR A 108 -9.48 16.56 -12.76
N GLU A 109 -8.92 17.76 -12.77
CA GLU A 109 -7.69 18.06 -13.48
C GLU A 109 -6.49 17.42 -12.78
N PRO A 110 -5.54 16.86 -13.54
CA PRO A 110 -4.30 16.34 -12.99
C PRO A 110 -3.38 17.48 -12.51
N ILE A 111 -2.61 17.18 -11.47
CA ILE A 111 -1.46 17.98 -11.05
C ILE A 111 -0.22 17.27 -11.59
N HIS A 112 0.61 17.99 -12.33
CA HIS A 112 1.89 17.52 -12.87
C HIS A 112 3.03 18.27 -12.18
N ASN A 113 3.45 17.77 -11.02
CA ASN A 113 4.64 18.23 -10.28
C ASN A 113 5.65 17.07 -10.17
N ASP A 114 6.72 17.22 -9.41
CA ASP A 114 7.65 16.14 -9.04
C ASP A 114 6.94 15.02 -8.26
N ILE A 115 6.26 14.15 -9.00
CA ILE A 115 5.44 13.05 -8.49
C ILE A 115 6.24 11.75 -8.64
N PRO A 116 6.39 10.95 -7.58
CA PRO A 116 7.14 9.71 -7.62
C PRO A 116 6.46 8.71 -8.54
N ASN A 117 7.28 8.00 -9.30
CA ASN A 117 6.84 6.91 -10.15
C ASN A 117 6.53 5.67 -9.30
N ILE A 118 5.30 5.57 -8.79
CA ILE A 118 4.87 4.43 -7.95
C ILE A 118 4.93 3.09 -8.69
N LYS A 119 4.78 3.08 -10.02
CA LYS A 119 4.94 1.87 -10.84
C LYS A 119 6.37 1.33 -10.73
N ALA A 120 7.37 2.20 -10.86
CA ALA A 120 8.77 1.80 -10.73
C ALA A 120 9.07 1.22 -9.32
N LEU A 121 8.49 1.81 -8.27
CA LEU A 121 8.66 1.31 -6.90
C LEU A 121 8.07 -0.09 -6.67
N ILE A 122 7.05 -0.49 -7.44
CA ILE A 122 6.40 -1.79 -7.34
C ILE A 122 7.06 -2.82 -8.27
N GLU A 123 7.32 -2.44 -9.52
CA GLU A 123 7.74 -3.38 -10.57
C GLU A 123 9.26 -3.53 -10.70
N MET A 124 10.04 -2.48 -10.42
CA MET A 124 11.49 -2.48 -10.65
C MET A 124 12.31 -2.79 -9.41
N TYR A 125 11.66 -2.93 -8.25
CA TYR A 125 12.36 -3.20 -7.00
C TYR A 125 12.77 -4.67 -6.92
N GLU A 126 14.07 -4.95 -6.86
CA GLU A 126 14.57 -6.31 -6.73
C GLU A 126 14.36 -6.83 -5.30
N TYR A 127 13.29 -7.59 -5.10
CA TYR A 127 13.03 -8.34 -3.87
C TYR A 127 13.87 -9.62 -3.82
N GLY A 128 15.19 -9.45 -3.73
CA GLY A 128 16.17 -10.54 -3.75
C GLY A 128 16.11 -11.51 -2.55
N GLY A 129 15.30 -11.22 -1.54
CA GLY A 129 15.01 -12.13 -0.41
C GLY A 129 13.97 -13.21 -0.74
N GLY A 130 13.40 -13.16 -1.95
CA GLY A 130 12.40 -14.12 -2.44
C GLY A 130 10.97 -13.71 -2.11
N ARG A 131 10.02 -14.42 -2.74
CA ARG A 131 8.59 -14.29 -2.49
C ARG A 131 8.10 -15.47 -1.66
N SER A 132 7.14 -15.22 -0.78
CA SER A 132 6.52 -16.23 0.06
C SER A 132 5.05 -15.93 0.23
N LYS A 133 4.24 -16.98 0.29
CA LYS A 133 2.92 -16.87 0.91
C LYS A 133 3.10 -16.67 2.41
N ALA A 134 2.21 -15.89 3.01
CA ALA A 134 2.22 -15.51 4.40
C ALA A 134 0.80 -15.47 4.98
N ARG A 135 0.68 -15.64 6.30
CA ARG A 135 -0.55 -15.43 7.06
C ARG A 135 -0.25 -14.88 8.45
N ALA A 136 -1.17 -14.10 9.00
CA ALA A 136 -1.05 -13.61 10.37
C ALA A 136 -1.25 -14.74 11.39
N VAL A 137 -0.49 -14.72 12.49
CA VAL A 137 -0.65 -15.62 13.62
C VAL A 137 -1.77 -15.11 14.54
N ASN A 138 -2.67 -15.99 15.00
CA ASN A 138 -3.60 -15.77 16.12
C ASN A 138 -4.19 -14.34 16.27
N LYS A 139 -4.90 -13.81 15.26
CA LYS A 139 -5.50 -12.45 15.29
C LYS A 139 -4.56 -11.40 15.91
N ILE A 140 -3.31 -11.38 15.45
CA ILE A 140 -2.23 -10.57 16.04
C ILE A 140 -2.59 -9.09 16.26
N THR A 141 -3.47 -8.52 15.44
CA THR A 141 -3.92 -7.13 15.60
C THR A 141 -4.69 -6.87 16.91
N ASP A 142 -5.24 -7.92 17.51
CA ASP A 142 -5.92 -7.88 18.80
C ASP A 142 -5.03 -8.18 20.00
N ASP A 143 -3.83 -8.72 19.75
CA ASP A 143 -2.85 -9.09 20.78
C ASP A 143 -2.41 -7.88 21.60
N ILE A 144 -2.27 -8.08 22.91
CA ILE A 144 -1.95 -7.01 23.87
C ILE A 144 -0.51 -6.54 23.65
N VAL A 145 0.44 -7.46 23.42
CA VAL A 145 1.85 -7.13 23.18
C VAL A 145 1.97 -6.37 21.87
N TRP A 146 1.32 -6.81 20.80
CA TRP A 146 1.28 -6.09 19.53
C TRP A 146 0.74 -4.66 19.68
N LYS A 147 -0.36 -4.49 20.43
CA LYS A 147 -0.94 -3.18 20.73
C LYS A 147 0.02 -2.30 21.53
N MET A 148 0.74 -2.84 22.50
CA MET A 148 1.77 -2.11 23.25
C MET A 148 2.94 -1.67 22.36
N LEU A 149 3.47 -2.58 21.53
CA LEU A 149 4.58 -2.29 20.61
C LEU A 149 4.25 -1.17 19.60
N LYS A 150 2.96 -1.00 19.29
CA LYS A 150 2.47 0.09 18.43
C LYS A 150 2.43 1.45 19.12
N LEU A 151 2.20 1.48 20.44
CA LEU A 151 2.16 2.72 21.23
C LEU A 151 3.57 3.29 21.41
N ILE A 152 4.54 2.41 21.69
CA ILE A 152 5.95 2.73 21.87
C ILE A 152 6.71 2.80 20.54
N ASP A 153 6.02 3.07 19.41
CA ASP A 153 6.61 3.12 18.07
C ASP A 153 7.55 4.33 17.84
N SER A 154 8.05 4.95 18.91
CA SER A 154 9.06 6.00 18.94
C SER A 154 10.49 5.44 18.82
N SER A 155 11.41 6.26 18.31
CA SER A 155 12.74 5.91 17.78
C SER A 155 13.74 5.32 18.77
N ASP A 156 13.50 5.42 20.08
CA ASP A 156 14.54 5.15 21.06
C ASP A 156 14.58 3.68 21.51
N GLU A 157 13.54 2.91 21.20
CA GLU A 157 13.45 1.49 21.58
C GLU A 157 13.82 0.56 20.42
N LYS A 158 14.84 -0.27 20.64
CA LYS A 158 15.31 -1.25 19.66
C LYS A 158 14.24 -2.30 19.41
N ARG A 159 13.78 -2.39 18.16
CA ARG A 159 12.82 -3.38 17.68
C ARG A 159 13.28 -3.91 16.34
N TYR A 160 13.25 -5.22 16.20
CA TYR A 160 13.67 -5.92 15.00
C TYR A 160 12.59 -6.86 14.51
N PHE A 161 12.44 -6.89 13.19
CA PHE A 161 11.55 -7.77 12.45
C PHE A 161 12.43 -8.83 11.81
N SER A 162 12.42 -10.03 12.39
CA SER A 162 13.26 -11.17 11.99
C SER A 162 12.41 -12.15 11.18
N PHE A 163 12.70 -12.24 9.89
CA PHE A 163 12.19 -13.25 8.99
C PHE A 163 13.15 -14.43 9.01
N GLU A 164 12.77 -15.52 9.69
CA GLU A 164 13.56 -16.74 9.80
C GLU A 164 12.67 -17.95 10.08
N ASP A 165 13.14 -19.13 9.69
CA ASP A 165 12.48 -20.42 9.96
C ASP A 165 10.99 -20.48 9.61
N GLY A 166 10.59 -19.75 8.56
CA GLY A 166 9.21 -19.70 8.09
C GLY A 166 8.30 -18.83 8.96
N LYS A 167 8.86 -17.84 9.67
CA LYS A 167 8.11 -16.91 10.50
C LYS A 167 8.58 -15.49 10.34
N LEU A 168 7.70 -14.54 10.67
CA LEU A 168 8.10 -13.21 11.11
C LEU A 168 8.01 -13.15 12.63
N ILE A 169 9.14 -12.98 13.28
CA ILE A 169 9.25 -12.79 14.73
C ILE A 169 9.64 -11.33 14.99
N VAL A 170 8.88 -10.67 15.87
CA VAL A 170 9.23 -9.34 16.35
C VAL A 170 9.97 -9.45 17.66
N GLU A 171 11.21 -8.97 17.67
CA GLU A 171 12.12 -8.90 18.80
C GLU A 171 12.16 -7.45 19.30
N ALA A 172 11.66 -7.21 20.51
CA ALA A 172 11.56 -5.87 21.10
C ALA A 172 12.30 -5.79 22.44
N TYR A 173 12.90 -4.63 22.73
CA TYR A 173 13.62 -4.34 23.97
C TYR A 173 13.02 -3.14 24.70
N PRO A 174 11.85 -3.26 25.35
CA PRO A 174 11.12 -2.12 25.93
C PRO A 174 11.89 -1.38 27.03
N ASN A 175 12.82 -2.06 27.71
CA ASN A 175 13.64 -1.50 28.78
C ASN A 175 15.15 -1.67 28.52
N GLY A 176 15.53 -1.99 27.29
CA GLY A 176 16.93 -2.25 26.87
C GLY A 176 17.56 -3.56 27.35
N ASN A 177 17.01 -4.22 28.38
CA ASN A 177 17.61 -5.40 29.02
C ASN A 177 16.77 -6.68 28.87
N SER A 178 15.47 -6.56 28.72
CA SER A 178 14.53 -7.66 28.55
C SER A 178 14.10 -7.74 27.09
N VAL A 179 14.11 -8.96 26.54
CA VAL A 179 13.63 -9.23 25.18
C VAL A 179 12.20 -9.76 25.22
N LEU A 180 11.33 -9.16 24.42
CA LEU A 180 10.03 -9.70 24.07
C LEU A 180 10.11 -10.27 22.66
N LEU A 181 9.65 -11.51 22.51
CA LEU A 181 9.53 -12.19 21.22
C LEU A 181 8.06 -12.41 20.91
N LEU A 182 7.64 -12.03 19.71
CA LEU A 182 6.26 -12.16 19.27
C LEU A 182 6.22 -12.72 17.85
N ASP A 183 5.61 -13.89 17.70
CA ASP A 183 5.33 -14.49 16.39
C ASP A 183 4.19 -13.71 15.73
N VAL A 184 4.46 -13.08 14.59
CA VAL A 184 3.50 -12.21 13.87
C VAL A 184 2.96 -12.87 12.62
N LEU A 185 3.83 -13.48 11.81
CA LEU A 185 3.47 -14.17 10.57
C LEU A 185 4.03 -15.58 10.54
N GLU A 186 3.32 -16.45 9.83
CA GLU A 186 3.87 -17.68 9.26
C GLU A 186 4.10 -17.50 7.76
N LEU A 187 5.17 -18.10 7.26
CA LEU A 187 5.68 -18.00 5.89
C LEU A 187 5.95 -19.40 5.34
N ASP A 188 5.59 -19.63 4.08
CA ASP A 188 5.94 -20.88 3.39
C ASP A 188 7.46 -20.99 3.15
N ASN A 189 8.15 -19.85 2.93
CA ASN A 189 9.59 -19.81 2.74
C ASN A 189 10.36 -19.94 4.07
N LYS A 190 10.70 -21.18 4.43
CA LYS A 190 11.55 -21.48 5.61
C LYS A 190 13.02 -21.08 5.46
N GLY A 191 13.48 -20.81 4.24
CA GLY A 191 14.86 -20.39 3.96
C GLY A 191 15.08 -18.88 4.05
N ALA A 192 14.02 -18.09 4.22
CA ALA A 192 14.11 -16.65 4.38
C ALA A 192 14.99 -16.30 5.61
N LYS A 193 15.93 -15.38 5.43
CA LYS A 193 16.78 -14.85 6.50
C LYS A 193 16.95 -13.35 6.32
N LEU A 194 16.16 -12.57 7.04
CA LEU A 194 16.22 -11.11 7.01
C LEU A 194 15.88 -10.54 8.38
N LYS A 195 16.81 -9.81 9.00
CA LYS A 195 16.54 -9.01 10.20
C LYS A 195 16.52 -7.54 9.81
N THR A 196 15.38 -6.87 9.96
CA THR A 196 15.18 -5.48 9.55
C THR A 196 14.45 -4.66 10.63
N THR A 197 14.25 -3.37 10.38
CA THR A 197 13.49 -2.47 11.25
C THR A 197 12.25 -2.02 10.50
N LEU A 198 11.05 -2.45 10.87
CA LEU A 198 9.79 -1.96 10.30
C LEU A 198 9.04 -1.12 11.33
N SER A 199 8.12 -0.28 10.86
CA SER A 199 7.16 0.33 11.76
C SER A 199 6.04 -0.67 12.08
N VAL A 200 5.78 -0.84 13.38
CA VAL A 200 4.66 -1.64 13.86
C VAL A 200 3.35 -1.04 13.36
N LYS A 201 3.20 0.30 13.37
CA LYS A 201 2.00 0.97 12.85
C LYS A 201 1.74 0.68 11.37
N TYR A 202 2.78 0.61 10.55
CA TYR A 202 2.62 0.36 9.12
C TYR A 202 2.30 -1.10 8.84
N THR A 203 2.95 -2.01 9.56
CA THR A 203 2.65 -3.43 9.50
C THR A 203 1.23 -3.72 10.00
N ASP A 204 0.80 -3.12 11.12
CA ASP A 204 -0.55 -3.23 11.69
C ASP A 204 -1.63 -2.80 10.69
N LEU A 205 -1.38 -1.76 9.89
CA LEU A 205 -2.33 -1.29 8.87
C LEU A 205 -2.60 -2.37 7.81
N TRP A 206 -1.55 -3.04 7.32
CA TRP A 206 -1.71 -4.17 6.40
C TRP A 206 -2.45 -5.34 7.06
N LEU A 207 -2.06 -5.69 8.28
CA LEU A 207 -2.63 -6.84 8.99
C LEU A 207 -4.13 -6.64 9.30
N LYS A 208 -4.56 -5.41 9.58
CA LYS A 208 -5.98 -5.07 9.74
C LYS A 208 -6.78 -5.17 8.45
N TYR A 209 -6.16 -4.85 7.32
CA TYR A 209 -6.79 -5.01 6.01
C TYR A 209 -6.98 -6.50 5.68
N ILE A 210 -5.91 -7.29 5.79
CA ILE A 210 -5.90 -8.69 5.37
C ILE A 210 -6.64 -9.61 6.35
N LYS A 211 -6.70 -9.21 7.63
CA LYS A 211 -7.31 -9.97 8.74
C LYS A 211 -6.66 -11.36 8.84
N ASP A 212 -7.45 -12.41 8.68
CA ASP A 212 -7.03 -13.80 8.80
C ASP A 212 -6.74 -14.47 7.44
N ASP A 213 -6.79 -13.71 6.33
CA ASP A 213 -6.51 -14.25 5.00
C ASP A 213 -4.99 -14.35 4.72
N SER A 214 -4.64 -15.27 3.83
CA SER A 214 -3.29 -15.40 3.31
C SER A 214 -2.98 -14.35 2.24
N PHE A 215 -1.73 -13.94 2.16
CA PHE A 215 -1.22 -12.94 1.23
C PHE A 215 0.20 -13.28 0.78
N GLU A 216 0.70 -12.56 -0.22
CA GLU A 216 2.08 -12.68 -0.70
C GLU A 216 2.97 -11.63 -0.04
N ILE A 217 4.17 -12.02 0.38
CA ILE A 217 5.21 -11.12 0.83
C ILE A 217 6.45 -11.30 -0.05
N ALA A 218 7.03 -10.19 -0.49
CA ALA A 218 8.32 -10.16 -1.18
C ALA A 218 9.35 -9.52 -0.25
N LEU A 219 10.38 -10.29 0.10
CA LEU A 219 11.41 -9.89 1.04
C LEU A 219 12.56 -9.18 0.33
N ALA A 220 13.06 -8.16 0.99
CA ALA A 220 14.26 -7.45 0.59
C ALA A 220 15.52 -8.35 0.63
N LYS A 221 16.51 -8.00 -0.20
CA LYS A 221 17.85 -8.63 -0.17
C LYS A 221 18.62 -8.32 1.13
N ASN A 222 18.40 -7.14 1.72
CA ASN A 222 19.04 -6.72 2.97
C ASN A 222 18.13 -5.76 3.76
N ASN A 223 18.56 -5.37 4.95
CA ASN A 223 17.77 -4.57 5.89
C ASN A 223 17.55 -3.09 5.50
N LYS A 224 18.12 -2.62 4.40
CA LYS A 224 17.95 -1.27 3.85
C LYS A 224 17.00 -1.23 2.65
N ASN A 225 16.34 -2.33 2.34
CA ASN A 225 15.45 -2.43 1.20
C ASN A 225 14.00 -2.60 1.65
N ALA A 226 13.07 -2.12 0.83
CA ALA A 226 11.65 -2.19 1.10
C ALA A 226 11.15 -3.64 1.16
N ILE A 227 10.10 -3.86 1.93
CA ILE A 227 9.32 -5.10 1.92
C ILE A 227 7.99 -4.83 1.26
N GLN A 228 7.54 -5.74 0.39
CA GLN A 228 6.23 -5.65 -0.24
C GLN A 228 5.31 -6.72 0.29
N PHE A 229 4.11 -6.31 0.67
CA PHE A 229 2.96 -7.15 0.88
C PHE A 229 2.02 -7.02 -0.32
N SER A 230 1.37 -8.09 -0.74
CA SER A 230 0.42 -8.04 -1.85
C SER A 230 -0.68 -9.08 -1.71
N LYS A 231 -1.88 -8.71 -2.15
CA LYS A 231 -3.05 -9.58 -2.25
C LYS A 231 -3.83 -9.19 -3.49
N ASP A 232 -4.11 -10.16 -4.35
CA ASP A 232 -4.74 -9.92 -5.66
C ASP A 232 -3.97 -8.84 -6.44
N ASN A 233 -4.62 -7.71 -6.76
CA ASN A 233 -4.04 -6.57 -7.43
C ASN A 233 -3.67 -5.40 -6.50
N LEU A 234 -3.71 -5.60 -5.17
CA LEU A 234 -3.26 -4.63 -4.18
C LEU A 234 -1.81 -4.88 -3.79
N PHE A 235 -1.03 -3.81 -3.77
CA PHE A 235 0.38 -3.78 -3.39
C PHE A 235 0.56 -2.79 -2.24
N TYR A 236 1.26 -3.23 -1.20
CA TYR A 236 1.61 -2.40 -0.05
C TYR A 236 3.11 -2.54 0.24
N VAL A 237 3.86 -1.45 0.07
CA VAL A 237 5.31 -1.42 0.23
C VAL A 237 5.64 -0.64 1.49
N VAL A 238 6.55 -1.17 2.30
CA VAL A 238 7.01 -0.55 3.56
C VAL A 238 8.52 -0.42 3.55
N MET A 239 9.00 0.80 3.77
CA MET A 239 10.41 1.10 3.93
C MET A 239 10.88 0.80 5.37
N PRO A 240 12.11 0.29 5.54
CA PRO A 240 12.72 0.16 6.86
C PRO A 240 12.82 1.49 7.63
N VAL A 241 12.72 1.44 8.95
CA VAL A 241 12.82 2.61 9.85
C VAL A 241 14.23 3.18 9.85
N SER A 242 15.26 2.34 9.72
CA SER A 242 16.67 2.76 9.66
C SER A 242 17.04 3.65 8.47
N LEU A 243 16.08 3.97 7.59
CA LEU A 243 16.24 4.90 6.46
C LEU A 243 15.47 6.22 6.67
N ARG A 244 14.87 6.41 7.86
CA ARG A 244 14.14 7.65 8.21
C ARG A 244 15.06 8.74 8.76
N ASP A 245 16.28 8.36 9.13
CA ASP A 245 17.37 9.22 9.62
C ASP A 245 18.42 9.42 8.53
#